data_AF-A0A1H0D7I3-F1
#
_entry.id   AF-A0A1H0D7I3-F1
#
_cell.length_a   1.000
_cell.length_b   1.000
_cell.length_c   1.000
_cell.angle_alpha   90.00
_cell.angle_beta   90.00
_cell.angle_gamma   90.00
#
_symmetry.space_group_name_H-M   'P 1'
#
loop_
_entity.id
_entity.type
_entity.pdbx_description
1 polymer ?
#
loop_
_entity_poly.entity_id
_entity_poly.type
_entity_poly.pdbx_seq_one_letter_code
_entity_poly.pdbx_strand_id
1 'polypeptide(L)'
;MRKSISLHPIILLGACSLIVSACGDNSNSEMNEAAETSEEENTDTSENINSETIDTETEDENENDQETQESSQNFNNNEENSDEENSPEEANELDDAENLNDSAEGNEQNSNENNQQEEALETGNNENQNSEVENNNPENDNSGDNADNNETKEEIPEDDVAEIVFDYMEENEDFETEDVKIMVDDREEEGYRAQVFSFVPEDAEQQATQTLRWYYIDKVTGEVRNETTGMEEENEETEEENIDWEEGNTSELVSMSEEKREAHHRNIASSKEHLMDQVYDHLLLPGVHENTISYEGRVGPEETIRFEFTDAEDISDRSIVDLEVDEEGYFQVDMRQYDFSAGEEIIVRIAGGGYPQEQVFELPVHPAEEGIEHIRVR
;
A
#
# COMPACT_ATOMS: atom_id res chain seq x y z
N MET A 1 -1.46 7.62 52.25
CA MET A 1 -0.54 8.77 52.14
C MET A 1 -0.76 9.37 50.76
N ARG A 2 -1.37 10.55 50.66
CA ARG A 2 -1.69 11.19 49.38
C ARG A 2 -0.48 12.01 48.92
N LYS A 3 0.05 11.73 47.73
CA LYS A 3 1.08 12.55 47.08
C LYS A 3 0.38 13.63 46.26
N SER A 4 0.58 14.89 46.61
CA SER A 4 0.16 16.03 45.77
C SER A 4 1.24 16.30 44.73
N ILE A 5 0.89 16.23 43.46
CA ILE A 5 1.76 16.66 42.36
C ILE A 5 1.46 18.14 42.10
N SER A 6 2.49 18.97 42.22
CA SER A 6 2.46 20.42 42.01
C SER A 6 2.95 20.71 40.60
N LEU A 7 2.05 20.90 39.64
CA LEU A 7 2.37 21.34 38.29
C LEU A 7 2.64 22.86 38.27
N HIS A 8 3.82 23.23 37.77
CA HIS A 8 4.21 24.62 37.53
C HIS A 8 3.75 25.03 36.12
N PRO A 9 3.22 26.25 35.92
CA PRO A 9 2.89 26.75 34.59
C PRO A 9 4.15 27.14 33.83
N ILE A 10 4.37 26.50 32.67
CA ILE A 10 5.38 26.89 31.68
C ILE A 10 4.76 27.99 30.81
N ILE A 11 5.29 29.21 30.93
CA ILE A 11 4.96 30.34 30.06
C ILE A 11 5.82 30.21 28.79
N LEU A 12 5.21 29.82 27.67
CA LEU A 12 5.89 29.80 26.37
C LEU A 12 5.61 31.12 25.63
N LEU A 13 6.64 31.95 25.54
CA LEU A 13 6.65 33.23 24.83
C LEU A 13 7.24 33.04 23.43
N GLY A 14 6.39 33.22 22.41
CA GLY A 14 6.70 33.98 21.19
C GLY A 14 7.58 33.34 20.11
N ALA A 15 7.09 33.36 18.87
CA ALA A 15 7.50 34.36 17.87
C ALA A 15 6.73 34.16 16.55
N CYS A 16 5.73 35.01 16.29
CA CYS A 16 5.14 35.15 14.96
C CYS A 16 6.15 35.75 13.99
N SER A 17 6.48 35.04 12.91
CA SER A 17 7.17 35.60 11.75
C SER A 17 6.19 35.73 10.60
N LEU A 18 5.65 36.93 10.42
CA LEU A 18 4.93 37.38 9.23
C LEU A 18 5.92 37.53 8.06
N ILE A 19 5.79 36.69 7.03
CA ILE A 19 6.42 36.96 5.72
C ILE A 19 5.34 37.57 4.81
N VAL A 20 5.45 38.88 4.62
CA VAL A 20 4.74 39.63 3.58
C VAL A 20 5.63 39.64 2.34
N SER A 21 5.26 38.91 1.30
CA SER A 21 5.85 39.07 -0.04
C SER A 21 4.96 40.02 -0.86
N ALA A 22 5.53 41.19 -1.15
CA ALA A 22 4.93 42.24 -1.95
C ALA A 22 5.42 42.19 -3.40
N CYS A 23 4.45 42.41 -4.31
CA CYS A 23 4.54 43.13 -5.58
C CYS A 23 5.64 42.78 -6.60
N GLY A 24 5.19 42.26 -7.75
CA GLY A 24 5.88 42.36 -9.03
C GLY A 24 4.89 42.59 -10.16
N ASP A 25 4.30 43.80 -10.22
CA ASP A 25 3.62 44.31 -11.41
C ASP A 25 4.66 44.49 -12.53
N ASN A 26 4.40 43.92 -13.71
CA ASN A 26 5.00 44.41 -14.94
C ASN A 26 3.99 44.40 -16.09
N SER A 27 3.57 45.60 -16.44
CA SER A 27 2.62 45.98 -17.47
C SER A 27 3.22 45.99 -18.89
N ASN A 28 2.33 45.74 -19.86
CA ASN A 28 2.29 46.24 -21.25
C ASN A 28 3.26 45.67 -22.31
N SER A 29 2.66 45.09 -23.36
CA SER A 29 2.67 45.67 -24.72
C SER A 29 1.72 44.91 -25.65
N GLU A 30 0.82 45.67 -26.28
CA GLU A 30 -0.17 45.26 -27.29
C GLU A 30 0.44 44.95 -28.67
N MET A 31 -0.34 44.19 -29.45
CA MET A 31 -0.63 44.29 -30.90
C MET A 31 0.48 44.27 -31.96
N ASN A 32 0.40 43.27 -32.85
CA ASN A 32 0.25 43.38 -34.32
C ASN A 32 0.04 41.95 -34.87
N GLU A 33 -1.12 41.58 -35.39
CA GLU A 33 -1.71 41.85 -36.72
C GLU A 33 -0.99 41.16 -37.89
N ALA A 34 -1.83 40.59 -38.76
CA ALA A 34 -1.63 39.49 -39.68
C ALA A 34 -1.02 39.86 -41.06
N ALA A 35 -0.56 38.84 -41.79
CA ALA A 35 -0.72 38.60 -43.25
C ALA A 35 0.28 37.50 -43.68
N GLU A 36 -0.14 36.31 -44.09
CA GLU A 36 -0.59 35.91 -45.45
C GLU A 36 0.52 35.86 -46.54
N THR A 37 0.54 34.71 -47.24
CA THR A 37 1.01 34.45 -48.63
C THR A 37 2.53 34.49 -48.87
N SER A 38 3.17 33.66 -49.70
CA SER A 38 2.76 32.77 -50.80
C SER A 38 3.96 31.85 -51.19
N GLU A 39 3.64 30.62 -51.61
CA GLU A 39 4.11 29.90 -52.81
C GLU A 39 5.58 29.83 -53.28
N GLU A 40 5.90 28.61 -53.78
CA GLU A 40 6.89 28.26 -54.83
C GLU A 40 8.39 28.34 -54.44
N GLU A 41 9.31 27.48 -54.86
CA GLU A 41 9.40 26.59 -56.02
C GLU A 41 10.54 25.57 -55.78
N ASN A 42 10.45 24.42 -56.45
CA ASN A 42 11.49 23.39 -56.55
C ASN A 42 12.78 23.92 -57.22
N THR A 43 13.93 23.29 -56.95
CA THR A 43 14.71 22.54 -57.98
C THR A 43 16.03 21.98 -57.44
N ASP A 44 16.25 20.70 -57.73
CA ASP A 44 17.54 19.99 -57.76
C ASP A 44 18.63 20.77 -58.50
N THR A 45 19.88 20.73 -58.01
CA THR A 45 21.09 20.83 -58.86
C THR A 45 22.32 20.23 -58.17
N SER A 46 22.70 19.03 -58.66
CA SER A 46 24.03 18.46 -58.95
C SER A 46 25.20 18.52 -57.94
N GLU A 47 25.71 17.32 -57.66
CA GLU A 47 27.12 16.87 -57.70
C GLU A 47 28.23 17.93 -57.53
N ASN A 48 29.06 17.76 -56.49
CA ASN A 48 30.48 18.08 -56.59
C ASN A 48 31.35 17.13 -55.77
N ILE A 49 32.35 16.58 -56.46
CA ILE A 49 33.38 15.66 -56.02
C ILE A 49 34.45 16.46 -55.26
N ASN A 50 34.95 15.98 -54.11
CA ASN A 50 36.40 16.00 -53.91
C ASN A 50 36.89 15.01 -52.84
N SER A 51 37.90 14.26 -53.27
CA SER A 51 38.78 13.36 -52.53
C SER A 51 39.83 14.12 -51.73
N GLU A 52 40.14 13.69 -50.51
CA GLU A 52 41.45 13.92 -49.89
C GLU A 52 41.85 12.70 -49.02
N THR A 53 42.83 11.96 -49.54
CA THR A 53 43.71 10.99 -48.86
C THR A 53 44.89 11.73 -48.22
N ILE A 54 45.35 11.28 -47.04
CA ILE A 54 46.75 11.25 -46.50
C ILE A 54 46.63 10.52 -45.13
N ASP A 55 47.05 9.26 -45.01
CA ASP A 55 48.41 8.76 -44.70
C ASP A 55 48.95 9.14 -43.31
N THR A 56 49.12 8.14 -42.44
CA THR A 56 50.24 8.10 -41.48
C THR A 56 50.52 6.66 -41.01
N GLU A 57 51.50 6.07 -41.69
CA GLU A 57 52.67 5.35 -41.16
C GLU A 57 52.49 4.33 -40.03
N THR A 58 52.61 3.06 -40.44
CA THR A 58 53.02 1.87 -39.68
C THR A 58 54.48 1.52 -40.06
N GLU A 59 55.12 0.70 -39.22
CA GLU A 59 56.49 0.10 -39.25
C GLU A 59 57.29 0.53 -37.99
N ASP A 60 57.94 -0.33 -37.20
CA ASP A 60 58.27 -1.74 -37.39
C ASP A 60 58.72 -2.43 -36.07
N GLU A 61 58.48 -3.74 -36.06
CA GLU A 61 59.32 -4.87 -35.59
C GLU A 61 59.96 -4.89 -34.18
N ASN A 62 59.67 -5.96 -33.42
CA ASN A 62 60.72 -6.98 -33.21
C ASN A 62 60.17 -8.35 -32.78
N GLU A 63 60.72 -9.39 -33.41
CA GLU A 63 60.48 -10.82 -33.24
C GLU A 63 61.06 -11.36 -31.90
N ASN A 64 60.42 -12.37 -31.31
CA ASN A 64 61.14 -13.58 -30.88
C ASN A 64 60.19 -14.76 -30.65
N ASP A 65 60.39 -15.81 -31.46
CA ASP A 65 59.88 -17.17 -31.28
C ASP A 65 60.50 -17.84 -30.04
N GLN A 66 59.70 -18.61 -29.29
CA GLN A 66 60.10 -19.97 -28.91
C GLN A 66 58.93 -20.80 -28.35
N GLU A 67 58.78 -21.97 -28.98
CA GLU A 67 57.99 -23.13 -28.57
C GLU A 67 58.15 -23.49 -27.09
N THR A 68 57.08 -23.93 -26.42
CA THR A 68 57.20 -25.01 -25.43
C THR A 68 55.94 -25.88 -25.42
N GLN A 69 56.19 -27.17 -25.59
CA GLN A 69 55.29 -28.31 -25.63
C GLN A 69 54.57 -28.59 -24.29
N GLU A 70 53.41 -29.24 -24.44
CA GLU A 70 52.93 -30.42 -23.70
C GLU A 70 53.40 -30.61 -22.24
N SER A 71 52.43 -30.58 -21.32
CA SER A 71 52.34 -31.61 -20.29
C SER A 71 50.92 -31.75 -19.76
N SER A 72 50.24 -32.78 -20.24
CA SER A 72 49.06 -33.36 -19.63
C SER A 72 49.49 -34.30 -18.49
N GLN A 73 49.05 -34.04 -17.27
CA GLN A 73 48.91 -35.03 -16.19
C GLN A 73 47.55 -34.76 -15.55
N ASN A 74 46.48 -35.48 -15.92
CA ASN A 74 46.18 -36.87 -15.59
C ASN A 74 46.02 -37.09 -14.07
N PHE A 75 44.85 -36.71 -13.53
CA PHE A 75 44.32 -37.30 -12.31
C PHE A 75 43.23 -38.29 -12.71
N ASN A 76 43.59 -39.58 -12.58
CA ASN A 76 42.69 -40.70 -12.60
C ASN A 76 41.67 -40.57 -11.46
N ASN A 77 40.39 -40.51 -11.80
CA ASN A 77 39.34 -41.03 -10.93
C ASN A 77 38.83 -42.35 -11.52
N ASN A 78 38.73 -43.30 -10.60
CA ASN A 78 38.65 -44.73 -10.79
C ASN A 78 37.19 -45.19 -10.87
N GLU A 79 36.95 -46.19 -11.72
CA GLU A 79 35.95 -47.29 -11.65
C GLU A 79 34.48 -46.94 -11.34
N GLU A 80 33.58 -47.07 -12.32
CA GLU A 80 32.87 -48.30 -12.73
C GLU A 80 31.64 -48.65 -11.85
N ASN A 81 30.45 -48.44 -12.45
CA ASN A 81 29.27 -49.32 -12.51
C ASN A 81 28.16 -48.50 -13.20
N SER A 82 27.87 -48.63 -14.49
CA SER A 82 27.23 -49.73 -15.23
C SER A 82 25.79 -50.03 -14.81
N ASP A 83 24.95 -50.14 -15.84
CA ASP A 83 23.54 -50.58 -15.91
C ASP A 83 22.53 -49.42 -15.76
N GLU A 84 22.04 -48.78 -16.83
CA GLU A 84 21.34 -49.30 -18.03
C GLU A 84 20.03 -50.04 -17.63
N GLU A 85 18.89 -49.38 -17.77
CA GLU A 85 17.76 -49.84 -18.61
C GLU A 85 16.45 -49.01 -18.43
N ASN A 86 15.97 -48.48 -19.58
CA ASN A 86 14.60 -48.51 -20.12
C ASN A 86 13.39 -47.79 -19.47
N SER A 87 12.96 -46.70 -20.14
CA SER A 87 11.69 -46.53 -20.92
C SER A 87 10.32 -46.44 -20.17
N PRO A 88 9.20 -45.93 -20.78
CA PRO A 88 8.94 -44.91 -21.82
C PRO A 88 8.02 -43.76 -21.28
N GLU A 89 7.93 -42.56 -21.87
CA GLU A 89 7.16 -42.18 -23.08
C GLU A 89 5.67 -42.62 -23.05
N GLU A 90 4.78 -41.76 -22.55
CA GLU A 90 3.36 -41.76 -22.96
C GLU A 90 2.91 -40.34 -23.32
N ALA A 91 2.58 -40.22 -24.61
CA ALA A 91 1.78 -39.16 -25.17
C ALA A 91 0.33 -39.28 -24.69
N ASN A 92 -0.34 -38.16 -24.47
CA ASN A 92 -1.79 -38.10 -24.63
C ASN A 92 -2.17 -36.86 -25.44
N GLU A 93 -2.82 -37.17 -26.55
CA GLU A 93 -3.47 -36.27 -27.50
C GLU A 93 -4.77 -35.72 -26.91
N LEU A 94 -5.05 -34.46 -27.29
CA LEU A 94 -6.31 -33.89 -27.76
C LEU A 94 -7.64 -34.28 -27.07
N ASP A 95 -8.37 -33.26 -26.62
CA ASP A 95 -9.77 -33.12 -27.03
C ASP A 95 -10.15 -31.63 -27.20
N ASP A 96 -10.74 -31.36 -28.36
CA ASP A 96 -11.37 -30.11 -28.79
C ASP A 96 -12.65 -29.80 -27.98
N ALA A 97 -12.90 -28.53 -27.67
CA ALA A 97 -14.27 -28.00 -27.55
C ALA A 97 -14.33 -26.46 -27.69
N GLU A 98 -14.83 -26.06 -28.87
CA GLU A 98 -15.61 -24.86 -29.25
C GLU A 98 -15.89 -23.80 -28.17
N ASN A 99 -15.44 -22.55 -28.31
CA ASN A 99 -15.98 -21.46 -29.16
C ASN A 99 -17.50 -21.23 -29.04
N LEU A 100 -17.91 -20.23 -28.23
CA LEU A 100 -19.12 -19.43 -28.48
C LEU A 100 -18.95 -18.02 -27.90
N ASN A 101 -18.77 -17.06 -28.81
CA ASN A 101 -19.13 -15.65 -28.69
C ASN A 101 -20.51 -15.45 -28.05
N ASP A 102 -20.65 -14.45 -27.19
CA ASP A 102 -21.74 -13.48 -27.37
C ASP A 102 -21.38 -12.11 -26.76
N SER A 103 -21.50 -11.09 -27.61
CA SER A 103 -21.33 -9.67 -27.32
C SER A 103 -22.67 -9.04 -26.91
N ALA A 104 -22.65 -8.07 -25.98
CA ALA A 104 -23.54 -6.90 -25.93
C ALA A 104 -22.99 -5.95 -24.84
N GLU A 105 -22.36 -4.82 -25.16
CA GLU A 105 -22.95 -3.51 -25.53
C GLU A 105 -23.87 -2.87 -24.47
N GLY A 106 -23.44 -1.68 -23.99
CA GLY A 106 -24.24 -0.65 -23.28
C GLY A 106 -23.53 -0.15 -22.02
N ASN A 107 -22.60 0.80 -22.06
CA ASN A 107 -22.69 2.24 -22.40
C ASN A 107 -23.78 3.03 -21.63
N GLU A 108 -23.31 4.13 -21.05
CA GLU A 108 -24.00 5.38 -20.66
C GLU A 108 -24.36 5.66 -19.18
N GLN A 109 -23.71 6.73 -18.70
CA GLN A 109 -24.25 7.84 -17.91
C GLN A 109 -24.04 7.88 -16.39
N ASN A 110 -22.78 8.23 -16.08
CA ASN A 110 -22.39 9.34 -15.22
C ASN A 110 -23.48 10.44 -15.06
N SER A 111 -23.94 10.65 -13.83
CA SER A 111 -24.73 11.81 -13.41
C SER A 111 -24.22 12.30 -12.05
N ASN A 112 -23.55 13.45 -12.08
CA ASN A 112 -23.32 14.33 -10.93
C ASN A 112 -24.63 14.66 -10.22
N GLU A 113 -24.76 14.30 -8.95
CA GLU A 113 -25.69 14.97 -8.04
C GLU A 113 -24.91 15.66 -6.91
N ASN A 114 -24.78 16.96 -7.11
CA ASN A 114 -24.29 17.94 -6.16
C ASN A 114 -25.46 18.27 -5.23
N ASN A 115 -25.46 17.79 -3.99
CA ASN A 115 -26.51 18.10 -3.02
C ASN A 115 -25.94 18.82 -1.80
N GLN A 116 -26.01 20.16 -1.84
CA GLN A 116 -25.93 21.01 -0.67
C GLN A 116 -27.27 20.93 0.06
N GLN A 117 -27.28 20.35 1.26
CA GLN A 117 -28.41 20.47 2.15
C GLN A 117 -27.93 21.02 3.50
N GLU A 118 -28.18 22.31 3.67
CA GLU A 118 -28.23 22.99 4.96
C GLU A 118 -29.33 22.35 5.80
N GLU A 119 -28.99 21.76 6.95
CA GLU A 119 -29.94 21.61 8.04
C GLU A 119 -29.31 22.04 9.37
N ALA A 120 -29.99 23.00 9.99
CA ALA A 120 -29.72 23.53 11.30
C ALA A 120 -30.22 22.54 12.36
N LEU A 121 -29.33 22.06 13.23
CA LEU A 121 -29.70 21.36 14.44
C LEU A 121 -29.64 22.33 15.63
N GLU A 122 -30.83 22.75 16.07
CA GLU A 122 -31.07 23.25 17.41
C GLU A 122 -30.84 22.11 18.41
N THR A 123 -29.78 22.17 19.19
CA THR A 123 -29.59 21.29 20.35
C THR A 123 -30.43 21.80 21.51
N GLY A 124 -31.50 21.05 21.81
CA GLY A 124 -32.32 21.22 23.00
C GLY A 124 -31.65 20.62 24.23
N ASN A 125 -31.28 21.50 25.17
CA ASN A 125 -30.89 21.12 26.54
C ASN A 125 -32.04 20.35 27.23
N ASN A 126 -31.75 19.18 27.79
CA ASN A 126 -32.61 18.52 28.76
C ASN A 126 -31.81 18.20 30.03
N GLU A 127 -31.79 19.16 30.96
CA GLU A 127 -31.55 18.88 32.37
C GLU A 127 -32.83 18.25 32.94
N ASN A 128 -32.75 17.05 33.53
CA ASN A 128 -33.76 16.65 34.51
C ASN A 128 -33.14 15.86 35.66
N GLN A 129 -33.19 16.50 36.83
CA GLN A 129 -32.82 15.96 38.13
C GLN A 129 -33.98 15.17 38.76
N ASN A 130 -33.61 14.20 39.59
CA ASN A 130 -34.37 13.59 40.70
C ASN A 130 -35.59 12.70 40.35
N SER A 131 -35.57 11.46 40.85
CA SER A 131 -36.14 11.16 42.18
C SER A 131 -35.88 9.72 42.62
N GLU A 132 -35.41 9.58 43.86
CA GLU A 132 -35.44 8.35 44.66
C GLU A 132 -36.87 7.82 44.83
N VAL A 133 -37.09 6.51 44.64
CA VAL A 133 -38.18 5.77 45.30
C VAL A 133 -37.68 4.39 45.70
N GLU A 134 -37.47 4.21 47.01
CA GLU A 134 -37.45 2.91 47.68
C GLU A 134 -38.83 2.23 47.53
N ASN A 135 -38.86 0.93 47.22
CA ASN A 135 -39.93 0.09 47.76
C ASN A 135 -39.55 -1.38 47.90
N ASN A 136 -39.98 -1.94 49.03
CA ASN A 136 -39.66 -3.25 49.58
C ASN A 136 -40.54 -4.38 48.98
N ASN A 137 -39.91 -5.56 48.78
CA ASN A 137 -40.32 -6.98 48.96
C ASN A 137 -41.81 -7.29 49.40
N PRO A 138 -42.44 -8.48 49.14
CA PRO A 138 -41.83 -9.82 49.01
C PRO A 138 -42.49 -10.89 48.09
N GLU A 139 -41.72 -11.99 47.90
CA GLU A 139 -42.07 -13.41 47.62
C GLU A 139 -43.46 -13.79 47.09
N ASN A 140 -43.49 -14.53 45.96
CA ASN A 140 -44.56 -15.51 45.70
C ASN A 140 -44.11 -16.70 44.84
N ASP A 141 -44.66 -17.86 45.18
CA ASP A 141 -44.41 -19.24 44.75
C ASP A 141 -44.59 -19.54 43.24
N ASN A 142 -43.60 -20.23 42.69
CA ASN A 142 -43.64 -21.48 41.93
C ASN A 142 -44.94 -21.88 41.20
N SER A 143 -44.90 -21.91 39.86
CA SER A 143 -45.73 -22.79 39.03
C SER A 143 -45.10 -22.93 37.64
N GLY A 144 -44.57 -24.11 37.36
CA GLY A 144 -44.07 -24.47 36.03
C GLY A 144 -45.19 -24.58 35.01
N ASP A 145 -44.94 -24.01 33.84
CA ASP A 145 -45.53 -24.42 32.57
C ASP A 145 -44.45 -24.26 31.50
N ASN A 146 -44.20 -25.35 30.79
CA ASN A 146 -43.42 -25.37 29.54
C ASN A 146 -44.16 -24.51 28.52
N ALA A 147 -43.78 -23.25 28.40
CA ALA A 147 -44.02 -22.44 27.23
C ALA A 147 -42.68 -22.34 26.50
N ASP A 148 -42.65 -22.69 25.22
CA ASP A 148 -41.63 -22.24 24.29
C ASP A 148 -41.64 -20.70 24.34
N ASN A 149 -40.83 -20.14 25.24
CA ASN A 149 -40.54 -18.72 25.33
C ASN A 149 -39.70 -18.38 24.10
N ASN A 150 -40.40 -18.08 23.01
CA ASN A 150 -39.87 -17.24 21.96
C ASN A 150 -39.79 -15.82 22.57
N GLU A 151 -38.85 -15.63 23.51
CA GLU A 151 -38.43 -14.31 23.99
C GLU A 151 -37.87 -13.60 22.76
N THR A 152 -38.73 -12.83 22.09
CA THR A 152 -38.27 -11.71 21.26
C THR A 152 -37.37 -10.89 22.17
N LYS A 153 -36.07 -11.04 21.97
CA LYS A 153 -35.08 -10.20 22.64
C LYS A 153 -35.42 -8.77 22.25
N GLU A 154 -35.65 -7.95 23.27
CA GLU A 154 -35.97 -6.54 23.09
C GLU A 154 -34.73 -5.83 22.56
N GLU A 155 -34.89 -5.08 21.46
CA GLU A 155 -33.81 -4.27 20.90
C GLU A 155 -33.46 -3.13 21.86
N ILE A 156 -32.17 -2.86 22.00
CA ILE A 156 -31.63 -1.76 22.80
C ILE A 156 -32.10 -0.45 22.17
N PRO A 157 -32.69 0.49 22.94
CA PRO A 157 -33.10 1.77 22.40
C PRO A 157 -31.87 2.65 22.09
N GLU A 158 -31.97 3.48 21.05
CA GLU A 158 -30.90 4.38 20.58
C GLU A 158 -30.34 5.28 21.70
N ASP A 159 -31.21 5.74 22.62
CA ASP A 159 -30.83 6.61 23.75
C ASP A 159 -29.81 5.94 24.71
N ASP A 160 -29.79 4.60 24.77
CA ASP A 160 -28.91 3.83 25.65
C ASP A 160 -27.55 3.50 24.96
N VAL A 161 -27.46 3.64 23.64
CA VAL A 161 -26.27 3.26 22.85
C VAL A 161 -25.05 4.10 23.22
N ALA A 162 -25.24 5.40 23.46
CA ALA A 162 -24.14 6.27 23.85
C ALA A 162 -23.52 5.84 25.19
N GLU A 163 -24.34 5.42 26.17
CA GLU A 163 -23.87 4.93 27.47
C GLU A 163 -23.08 3.63 27.32
N ILE A 164 -23.57 2.70 26.49
CA ILE A 164 -22.87 1.44 26.19
C ILE A 164 -21.49 1.69 25.58
N VAL A 165 -21.39 2.64 24.63
CA VAL A 165 -20.11 2.97 23.99
C VAL A 165 -19.16 3.68 24.98
N PHE A 166 -19.67 4.55 25.86
CA PHE A 166 -18.85 5.16 26.92
C PHE A 166 -18.31 4.12 27.90
N ASP A 167 -19.16 3.21 28.37
CA ASP A 167 -18.75 2.12 29.26
C ASP A 167 -17.66 1.25 28.63
N TYR A 168 -17.84 0.90 27.34
CA TYR A 168 -16.84 0.17 26.58
C TYR A 168 -15.51 0.92 26.49
N MET A 169 -15.53 2.22 26.18
CA MET A 169 -14.33 3.04 26.06
C MET A 169 -13.60 3.19 27.40
N GLU A 170 -14.32 3.37 28.52
CA GLU A 170 -13.71 3.47 29.85
C GLU A 170 -13.07 2.15 30.31
N GLU A 171 -13.59 1.01 29.85
CA GLU A 171 -13.05 -0.31 30.19
C GLU A 171 -11.87 -0.73 29.28
N ASN A 172 -11.90 -0.37 27.99
CA ASN A 172 -10.99 -0.94 26.99
C ASN A 172 -9.93 0.05 26.46
N GLU A 173 -10.16 1.36 26.55
CA GLU A 173 -9.28 2.35 25.93
C GLU A 173 -8.68 3.33 26.96
N ASP A 174 -7.41 3.69 26.76
CA ASP A 174 -6.59 4.48 27.70
C ASP A 174 -6.78 6.02 27.55
N PHE A 175 -7.91 6.50 27.04
CA PHE A 175 -8.13 7.95 26.81
C PHE A 175 -9.18 8.58 27.73
N GLU A 176 -8.99 9.87 28.02
CA GLU A 176 -9.89 10.63 28.89
C GLU A 176 -11.22 10.91 28.16
N THR A 177 -12.31 10.32 28.67
CA THR A 177 -13.66 10.45 28.08
C THR A 177 -14.31 11.82 28.30
N GLU A 178 -13.71 12.69 29.14
CA GLU A 178 -14.29 13.98 29.56
C GLU A 178 -14.55 14.95 28.38
N ASP A 179 -13.76 14.87 27.30
CA ASP A 179 -13.82 15.79 26.15
C ASP A 179 -14.39 15.16 24.87
N VAL A 180 -14.98 13.98 25.00
CA VAL A 180 -15.44 13.18 23.86
C VAL A 180 -16.95 13.30 23.66
N LYS A 181 -17.39 13.37 22.41
CA LYS A 181 -18.80 13.26 22.04
C LYS A 181 -19.03 12.05 21.14
N ILE A 182 -20.22 11.49 21.25
CA ILE A 182 -20.68 10.34 20.49
C ILE A 182 -21.87 10.78 19.64
N MET A 183 -21.84 10.44 18.35
CA MET A 183 -22.98 10.56 17.44
C MET A 183 -23.40 9.15 17.02
N VAL A 184 -24.64 8.78 17.32
CA VAL A 184 -25.20 7.46 16.98
C VAL A 184 -26.01 7.59 15.70
N ASP A 185 -25.90 6.60 14.83
CA ASP A 185 -26.56 6.52 13.54
C ASP A 185 -27.26 5.16 13.39
N ASP A 186 -28.59 5.19 13.30
CA ASP A 186 -29.44 4.02 13.08
C ASP A 186 -29.61 3.74 11.57
N ARG A 187 -28.51 3.38 10.91
CA ARG A 187 -28.51 3.08 9.46
C ARG A 187 -28.56 1.60 9.13
N GLU A 188 -28.39 0.73 10.11
CA GLU A 188 -28.21 -0.70 9.86
C GLU A 188 -29.35 -1.52 10.47
N GLU A 189 -29.84 -2.50 9.69
CA GLU A 189 -30.98 -3.33 10.12
C GLU A 189 -30.65 -4.14 11.39
N GLU A 190 -29.37 -4.43 11.62
CA GLU A 190 -28.90 -5.34 12.68
C GLU A 190 -28.18 -4.63 13.83
N GLY A 191 -27.80 -3.35 13.67
CA GLY A 191 -26.97 -2.64 14.65
C GLY A 191 -27.06 -1.11 14.57
N TYR A 192 -26.43 -0.46 15.54
CA TYR A 192 -26.16 0.98 15.55
C TYR A 192 -24.71 1.24 15.17
N ARG A 193 -24.46 2.37 14.52
CA ARG A 193 -23.11 2.84 14.25
C ARG A 193 -22.83 4.12 15.03
N ALA A 194 -21.80 4.12 15.87
CA ALA A 194 -21.43 5.25 16.71
C ALA A 194 -20.10 5.87 16.24
N GLN A 195 -20.13 7.18 15.98
CA GLN A 195 -18.94 7.98 15.71
C GLN A 195 -18.50 8.68 16.99
N VAL A 196 -17.24 8.47 17.38
CA VAL A 196 -16.64 9.08 18.55
C VAL A 196 -15.63 10.14 18.13
N PHE A 197 -15.77 11.35 18.63
CA PHE A 197 -14.97 12.50 18.20
C PHE A 197 -14.72 13.48 19.34
N SER A 198 -13.58 14.17 19.29
CA SER A 198 -13.24 15.23 20.24
C SER A 198 -13.41 16.61 19.61
N PHE A 199 -13.72 17.59 20.47
CA PHE A 199 -13.71 19.00 20.08
C PHE A 199 -12.38 19.63 20.49
N VAL A 200 -11.72 20.27 19.53
CA VAL A 200 -10.61 21.17 19.87
C VAL A 200 -11.21 22.39 20.58
N PRO A 201 -10.64 22.84 21.72
CA PRO A 201 -11.17 23.97 22.49
C PRO A 201 -11.38 25.22 21.64
N GLU A 202 -12.42 26.00 21.99
CA GLU A 202 -12.94 27.13 21.21
C GLU A 202 -11.91 28.24 20.88
N ASP A 203 -10.77 28.26 21.57
CA ASP A 203 -9.67 29.20 21.34
C ASP A 203 -8.85 28.90 20.07
N ALA A 204 -9.08 27.76 19.42
CA ALA A 204 -8.50 27.45 18.13
C ALA A 204 -9.24 28.19 17.00
N GLU A 205 -8.51 28.89 16.13
CA GLU A 205 -9.07 29.66 15.01
C GLU A 205 -9.88 28.81 14.01
N GLN A 206 -9.80 27.48 14.11
CA GLN A 206 -10.59 26.53 13.34
C GLN A 206 -11.12 25.45 14.30
N GLN A 207 -12.43 25.40 14.49
CA GLN A 207 -13.09 24.28 15.15
C GLN A 207 -13.08 23.09 14.17
N ALA A 208 -12.03 22.27 14.23
CA ALA A 208 -12.02 20.99 13.57
C ALA A 208 -12.52 19.92 14.56
N THR A 209 -13.51 19.12 14.14
CA THR A 209 -13.89 17.89 14.84
C THR A 209 -12.96 16.78 14.37
N GLN A 210 -12.16 16.22 15.26
CA GLN A 210 -11.33 15.06 14.95
C GLN A 210 -12.11 13.80 15.29
N THR A 211 -12.40 12.97 14.29
CA THR A 211 -12.94 11.63 14.55
C THR A 211 -11.85 10.78 15.18
N LEU A 212 -12.15 10.18 16.32
CA LEU A 212 -11.25 9.31 17.05
C LEU A 212 -11.49 7.86 16.67
N ARG A 213 -12.76 7.42 16.72
CA ARG A 213 -13.15 6.03 16.53
C ARG A 213 -14.53 5.91 15.87
N TRP A 214 -14.75 4.75 15.25
CA TRP A 214 -16.06 4.24 14.84
C TRP A 214 -16.35 2.94 15.56
N TYR A 215 -17.57 2.77 16.07
CA TYR A 215 -18.03 1.52 16.66
C TYR A 215 -19.32 1.04 16.00
N TYR A 216 -19.46 -0.27 15.93
CA TYR A 216 -20.71 -0.97 15.64
C TYR A 216 -21.26 -1.58 16.93
N ILE A 217 -22.57 -1.47 17.15
CA ILE A 217 -23.25 -1.97 18.34
C ILE A 217 -24.42 -2.86 17.90
N ASP A 218 -24.39 -4.14 18.25
CA ASP A 218 -25.50 -5.06 17.96
C ASP A 218 -26.76 -4.69 18.76
N LYS A 219 -27.88 -4.48 18.08
CA LYS A 219 -29.15 -4.01 18.69
C LYS A 219 -29.72 -4.96 19.73
N VAL A 220 -29.36 -6.23 19.68
CA VAL A 220 -29.97 -7.30 20.48
C VAL A 220 -29.06 -7.72 21.63
N THR A 221 -27.75 -7.74 21.40
CA THR A 221 -26.77 -8.20 22.39
C THR A 221 -26.08 -7.05 23.11
N GLY A 222 -26.02 -5.86 22.51
CA GLY A 222 -25.22 -4.73 22.99
C GLY A 222 -23.71 -4.93 22.82
N GLU A 223 -23.29 -5.93 22.03
CA GLU A 223 -21.88 -6.16 21.74
C GLU A 223 -21.32 -5.00 20.90
N VAL A 224 -20.24 -4.38 21.38
CA VAL A 224 -19.56 -3.27 20.72
C VAL A 224 -18.34 -3.79 19.97
N ARG A 225 -18.16 -3.39 18.71
CA ARG A 225 -16.99 -3.70 17.87
C ARG A 225 -16.40 -2.43 17.30
N ASN A 226 -15.07 -2.32 17.34
CA ASN A 226 -14.36 -1.19 16.74
C ASN A 226 -14.28 -1.37 15.21
N GLU A 227 -14.80 -0.39 14.44
CA GLU A 227 -14.77 -0.36 12.98
C GLU A 227 -13.77 0.66 12.41
N THR A 228 -12.91 1.22 13.27
CA THR A 228 -11.96 2.25 12.86
C THR A 228 -10.91 1.65 11.94
N THR A 229 -11.05 1.88 10.63
CA THR A 229 -10.11 1.39 9.62
C THR A 229 -8.71 1.96 9.86
N GLY A 230 -7.70 1.08 9.95
CA GLY A 230 -6.30 1.49 10.13
C GLY A 230 -5.91 1.86 11.58
N MET A 231 -6.81 1.65 12.55
CA MET A 231 -6.52 1.76 13.99
C MET A 231 -7.01 0.52 14.73
N GLU A 232 -6.87 -0.66 14.10
CA GLU A 232 -7.01 -1.94 14.78
C GLU A 232 -6.00 -1.93 15.92
N GLU A 233 -6.51 -1.81 17.15
CA GLU A 233 -5.67 -1.77 18.33
C GLU A 233 -4.87 -3.06 18.38
N GLU A 234 -3.55 -2.92 18.47
CA GLU A 234 -2.62 -3.94 18.96
C GLU A 234 -2.91 -4.25 20.45
N ASN A 235 -4.18 -4.43 20.82
CA ASN A 235 -4.60 -4.74 22.17
C ASN A 235 -4.42 -6.25 22.36
N GLU A 236 -3.30 -6.52 23.02
CA GLU A 236 -2.85 -7.79 23.56
C GLU A 236 -3.98 -8.57 24.27
N GLU A 237 -3.97 -9.89 24.14
CA GLU A 237 -4.90 -10.89 24.71
C GLU A 237 -6.01 -11.45 23.81
N THR A 238 -5.88 -11.33 22.48
CA THR A 238 -6.28 -12.50 21.67
C THR A 238 -5.37 -13.63 22.11
N GLU A 239 -5.95 -14.67 22.73
CA GLU A 239 -5.27 -15.94 22.96
C GLU A 239 -4.39 -16.18 21.73
N GLU A 240 -3.07 -16.28 21.95
CA GLU A 240 -2.14 -16.77 20.96
C GLU A 240 -2.63 -18.16 20.52
N GLU A 241 -3.60 -18.22 19.61
CA GLU A 241 -3.36 -18.96 18.39
C GLU A 241 -2.00 -18.43 17.94
N ASN A 242 -0.97 -19.14 18.40
CA ASN A 242 0.16 -19.48 17.58
C ASN A 242 -0.46 -19.99 16.26
N ILE A 243 -0.92 -19.06 15.44
CA ILE A 243 -0.57 -19.05 14.04
C ILE A 243 0.94 -19.08 14.14
N ASP A 244 1.45 -20.31 14.24
CA ASP A 244 2.80 -20.67 13.91
C ASP A 244 2.90 -20.08 12.51
N TRP A 245 3.39 -18.84 12.42
CA TRP A 245 3.68 -18.16 11.18
C TRP A 245 4.84 -18.97 10.62
N GLU A 246 4.51 -20.18 10.13
CA GLU A 246 5.40 -21.25 9.72
C GLU A 246 6.47 -20.58 8.90
N GLU A 247 7.65 -20.39 9.51
CA GLU A 247 8.84 -19.74 8.97
C GLU A 247 8.59 -19.08 7.60
N GLY A 248 7.79 -18.01 7.59
CA GLY A 248 7.33 -17.41 6.34
C GLY A 248 8.55 -17.13 5.49
N ASN A 249 8.62 -17.73 4.31
CA ASN A 249 9.84 -17.83 3.50
C ASN A 249 10.45 -16.44 3.36
N THR A 250 11.52 -16.19 4.12
CA THR A 250 12.27 -14.94 3.98
C THR A 250 12.85 -14.93 2.58
N SER A 251 12.68 -13.81 1.88
CA SER A 251 13.12 -13.68 0.50
C SER A 251 14.57 -14.16 0.35
N GLU A 252 14.83 -14.96 -0.69
CA GLU A 252 16.17 -15.48 -0.99
C GLU A 252 17.21 -14.35 -1.00
N LEU A 253 16.81 -13.13 -1.41
CA LEU A 253 17.67 -11.95 -1.46
C LEU A 253 18.29 -11.57 -0.13
N VAL A 254 17.59 -11.78 1.00
CA VAL A 254 18.14 -11.47 2.33
C VAL A 254 19.33 -12.36 2.64
N SER A 255 19.31 -13.61 2.14
CA SER A 255 20.38 -14.58 2.33
C SER A 255 21.52 -14.44 1.32
N MET A 256 21.36 -13.63 0.27
CA MET A 256 22.39 -13.41 -0.75
C MET A 256 23.52 -12.51 -0.23
N SER A 257 24.73 -12.78 -0.71
CA SER A 257 25.85 -11.85 -0.53
C SER A 257 25.59 -10.52 -1.25
N GLU A 258 26.11 -9.41 -0.72
CA GLU A 258 25.99 -8.07 -1.30
C GLU A 258 26.28 -8.02 -2.82
N GLU A 259 27.36 -8.64 -3.27
CA GLU A 259 27.73 -8.73 -4.70
C GLU A 259 26.66 -9.43 -5.56
N LYS A 260 26.04 -10.50 -5.03
CA LYS A 260 24.97 -11.23 -5.74
C LYS A 260 23.68 -10.43 -5.78
N ARG A 261 23.36 -9.77 -4.67
CA ARG A 261 22.19 -8.90 -4.56
C ARG A 261 22.29 -7.70 -5.50
N GLU A 262 23.46 -7.06 -5.57
CA GLU A 262 23.71 -6.00 -6.53
C GLU A 262 23.59 -6.51 -7.98
N ALA A 263 24.17 -7.67 -8.28
CA ALA A 263 24.05 -8.28 -9.60
C ALA A 263 22.59 -8.60 -9.95
N HIS A 264 21.79 -9.06 -8.99
CA HIS A 264 20.35 -9.26 -9.14
C HIS A 264 19.65 -7.95 -9.52
N HIS A 265 19.83 -6.88 -8.74
CA HIS A 265 19.20 -5.59 -9.01
C HIS A 265 19.66 -4.96 -10.34
N ARG A 266 20.94 -5.11 -10.71
CA ARG A 266 21.44 -4.70 -12.03
C ARG A 266 20.82 -5.49 -13.18
N ASN A 267 20.32 -6.70 -12.95
CA ASN A 267 19.68 -7.50 -13.98
C ASN A 267 18.24 -7.11 -14.23
N ILE A 268 17.50 -6.76 -13.17
CA ILE A 268 16.10 -6.33 -13.26
C ILE A 268 15.94 -4.83 -13.56
N ALA A 269 17.01 -4.05 -13.55
CA ALA A 269 16.91 -2.62 -13.85
C ALA A 269 16.74 -2.33 -15.35
N SER A 270 15.72 -1.54 -15.70
CA SER A 270 15.41 -1.16 -17.08
C SER A 270 16.52 -0.32 -17.74
N SER A 271 17.27 0.46 -16.95
CA SER A 271 18.30 1.40 -17.44
C SER A 271 19.58 1.32 -16.62
N LYS A 272 20.40 0.30 -16.89
CA LYS A 272 21.65 0.02 -16.16
C LYS A 272 22.64 1.18 -16.11
N GLU A 273 22.65 2.04 -17.14
CA GLU A 273 23.55 3.20 -17.24
C GLU A 273 23.13 4.37 -16.33
N HIS A 274 21.90 4.34 -15.83
CA HIS A 274 21.28 5.40 -15.05
C HIS A 274 21.12 5.06 -13.58
N LEU A 275 21.48 3.82 -13.20
CA LEU A 275 21.53 3.34 -11.84
C LEU A 275 22.64 4.03 -11.05
N MET A 276 22.25 4.63 -9.94
CA MET A 276 23.18 5.17 -8.96
C MET A 276 23.56 4.07 -7.97
N ASP A 277 24.85 3.89 -7.67
CA ASP A 277 25.29 2.80 -6.77
C ASP A 277 24.62 2.88 -5.37
N GLN A 278 24.27 4.08 -4.92
CA GLN A 278 23.60 4.34 -3.64
C GLN A 278 22.23 3.65 -3.51
N VAL A 279 21.56 3.35 -4.63
CA VAL A 279 20.27 2.66 -4.59
C VAL A 279 20.41 1.27 -3.99
N TYR A 280 21.55 0.59 -4.19
CA TYR A 280 21.74 -0.79 -3.75
C TYR A 280 21.99 -0.95 -2.24
N ASP A 281 22.31 0.14 -1.54
CA ASP A 281 22.65 0.09 -0.11
C ASP A 281 21.45 -0.39 0.72
N HIS A 282 20.24 0.02 0.32
CA HIS A 282 19.00 -0.26 1.02
C HIS A 282 18.00 -1.11 0.22
N LEU A 283 18.21 -1.25 -1.10
CA LEU A 283 17.26 -1.95 -1.97
C LEU A 283 17.18 -3.44 -1.67
N LEU A 284 15.97 -3.90 -1.39
CA LEU A 284 15.58 -5.30 -1.34
C LEU A 284 14.26 -5.47 -2.10
N LEU A 285 14.35 -5.91 -3.35
CA LEU A 285 13.20 -6.19 -4.22
C LEU A 285 13.15 -7.67 -4.63
N PRO A 286 12.57 -8.56 -3.79
CA PRO A 286 12.32 -9.95 -4.17
C PRO A 286 11.59 -10.09 -5.51
N GLY A 287 11.77 -11.22 -6.19
CA GLY A 287 10.85 -11.62 -7.27
C GLY A 287 9.46 -11.90 -6.71
N VAL A 288 8.41 -11.64 -7.50
CA VAL A 288 7.00 -11.90 -7.15
C VAL A 288 6.59 -13.25 -7.73
N HIS A 289 5.63 -13.96 -7.12
CA HIS A 289 5.07 -15.20 -7.65
C HIS A 289 3.57 -15.03 -7.95
N GLU A 290 3.02 -15.84 -8.86
CA GLU A 290 1.59 -15.80 -9.21
C GLU A 290 0.67 -15.93 -7.99
N ASN A 291 1.06 -16.70 -6.97
CA ASN A 291 0.30 -16.88 -5.73
C ASN A 291 0.69 -15.91 -4.61
N THR A 292 1.48 -14.88 -4.87
CA THR A 292 1.85 -13.89 -3.85
C THR A 292 0.64 -13.04 -3.46
N ILE A 293 0.30 -13.08 -2.17
CA ILE A 293 -0.82 -12.37 -1.53
C ILE A 293 -0.33 -11.10 -0.83
N SER A 294 0.86 -11.14 -0.22
CA SER A 294 1.47 -9.98 0.43
C SER A 294 2.96 -9.90 0.09
N TYR A 295 3.41 -8.70 -0.22
CA TYR A 295 4.78 -8.44 -0.62
C TYR A 295 5.38 -7.32 0.23
N GLU A 296 6.53 -7.59 0.83
CA GLU A 296 7.35 -6.61 1.53
C GLU A 296 8.68 -6.43 0.80
N GLY A 297 9.15 -5.19 0.75
CA GLY A 297 10.47 -4.85 0.25
C GLY A 297 11.13 -3.77 1.10
N ARG A 298 12.33 -3.36 0.67
CA ARG A 298 13.06 -2.27 1.31
C ARG A 298 13.68 -1.34 0.28
N VAL A 299 13.65 -0.05 0.58
CA VAL A 299 14.29 1.05 -0.14
C VAL A 299 14.97 1.99 0.86
N GLY A 300 15.57 3.09 0.41
CA GLY A 300 16.07 4.12 1.32
C GLY A 300 14.93 4.83 2.06
N PRO A 301 15.10 5.24 3.33
CA PRO A 301 14.03 5.84 4.14
C PRO A 301 13.58 7.23 3.67
N GLU A 302 14.35 7.90 2.81
CA GLU A 302 13.98 9.18 2.17
C GLU A 302 13.50 8.99 0.73
N GLU A 303 13.24 7.75 0.33
CA GLU A 303 12.82 7.39 -1.01
C GLU A 303 11.30 7.18 -1.06
N THR A 304 10.75 7.41 -2.24
CA THR A 304 9.35 7.10 -2.57
C THR A 304 9.36 5.95 -3.55
N ILE A 305 8.46 4.98 -3.35
CA ILE A 305 8.32 3.82 -4.22
C ILE A 305 6.92 3.75 -4.83
N ARG A 306 6.88 3.41 -6.12
CA ARG A 306 5.66 3.24 -6.90
C ARG A 306 5.69 1.92 -7.65
N PHE A 307 4.59 1.18 -7.56
CA PHE A 307 4.35 -0.02 -8.35
C PHE A 307 3.41 0.31 -9.51
N GLU A 308 3.76 -0.12 -10.72
CA GLU A 308 2.84 -0.17 -11.86
C GLU A 308 2.60 -1.64 -12.23
N PHE A 309 1.35 -2.07 -12.06
CA PHE A 309 0.91 -3.38 -12.47
C PHE A 309 0.40 -3.28 -13.91
N THR A 310 1.01 -4.06 -14.80
CA THR A 310 0.53 -4.16 -16.17
C THR A 310 -0.62 -5.14 -16.20
N ASP A 311 -1.84 -4.64 -16.43
CA ASP A 311 -2.96 -5.54 -16.73
C ASP A 311 -2.69 -6.21 -18.08
N ALA A 312 -2.76 -7.54 -18.12
CA ALA A 312 -2.37 -8.34 -19.27
C ALA A 312 -3.22 -8.05 -20.51
N GLU A 313 -4.42 -7.49 -20.35
CA GLU A 313 -5.35 -7.26 -21.46
C GLU A 313 -5.22 -5.87 -22.10
N ASP A 314 -4.84 -4.82 -21.36
CA ASP A 314 -4.65 -3.47 -21.91
C ASP A 314 -3.53 -2.68 -21.20
N ILE A 315 -2.47 -2.37 -21.95
CA ILE A 315 -1.34 -1.54 -21.47
C ILE A 315 -1.75 -0.13 -21.04
N SER A 316 -2.96 0.33 -21.41
CA SER A 316 -3.49 1.63 -21.02
C SER A 316 -4.17 1.64 -19.66
N ASP A 317 -4.52 0.46 -19.11
CA ASP A 317 -5.17 0.29 -17.81
C ASP A 317 -4.17 -0.13 -16.72
N ARG A 318 -3.01 0.55 -16.70
CA ARG A 318 -2.01 0.31 -15.65
C ARG A 318 -2.56 0.75 -14.30
N SER A 319 -2.61 -0.18 -13.36
CA SER A 319 -2.87 0.14 -11.96
C SER A 319 -1.58 0.66 -11.32
N ILE A 320 -1.65 1.88 -10.79
CA ILE A 320 -0.51 2.53 -10.14
C ILE A 320 -0.77 2.60 -8.64
N VAL A 321 0.20 2.14 -7.85
CA VAL A 321 0.16 2.21 -6.39
C VAL A 321 1.40 2.94 -5.89
N ASP A 322 1.18 4.08 -5.24
CA ASP A 322 2.20 4.77 -4.46
C ASP A 322 2.20 4.19 -3.04
N LEU A 323 3.34 3.69 -2.57
CA LEU A 323 3.45 3.07 -1.25
C LEU A 323 4.14 4.01 -0.26
N GLU A 324 3.72 3.91 1.00
CA GLU A 324 4.39 4.56 2.10
C GLU A 324 5.64 3.75 2.50
N VAL A 325 6.74 4.47 2.71
CA VAL A 325 8.02 3.92 3.16
C VAL A 325 8.23 4.38 4.59
N ASP A 326 8.54 3.44 5.49
CA ASP A 326 8.76 3.74 6.90
C ASP A 326 10.15 4.37 7.16
N GLU A 327 10.40 4.73 8.42
CA GLU A 327 11.67 5.34 8.84
C GLU A 327 12.91 4.44 8.65
N GLU A 328 12.71 3.13 8.51
CA GLU A 328 13.77 2.14 8.28
C GLU A 328 13.92 1.76 6.80
N GLY A 329 13.00 2.26 5.96
CA GLY A 329 12.97 2.03 4.52
C GLY A 329 12.09 0.86 4.07
N TYR A 330 11.31 0.24 4.97
CA TYR A 330 10.41 -0.85 4.58
C TYR A 330 9.11 -0.33 4.00
N PHE A 331 8.54 -1.15 3.11
CA PHE A 331 7.22 -0.93 2.55
C PHE A 331 6.50 -2.26 2.39
N GLN A 332 5.18 -2.21 2.33
CA GLN A 332 4.31 -3.36 2.12
C GLN A 332 3.25 -3.05 1.08
N VAL A 333 2.91 -4.04 0.26
CA VAL A 333 1.79 -3.97 -0.68
C VAL A 333 0.91 -5.22 -0.60
N ASP A 334 -0.41 -5.00 -0.63
CA ASP A 334 -1.39 -6.07 -0.78
C ASP A 334 -1.54 -6.43 -2.25
N MET A 335 -1.18 -7.67 -2.57
CA MET A 335 -1.15 -8.20 -3.93
C MET A 335 -2.46 -8.90 -4.31
N ARG A 336 -3.38 -9.15 -3.36
CA ARG A 336 -4.65 -9.88 -3.60
C ARG A 336 -5.57 -9.24 -4.63
N GLN A 337 -5.42 -7.95 -4.84
CA GLN A 337 -6.24 -7.17 -5.77
C GLN A 337 -5.76 -7.27 -7.22
N TYR A 338 -4.65 -7.98 -7.46
CA TYR A 338 -4.02 -8.15 -8.76
C TYR A 338 -3.91 -9.63 -9.09
N ASP A 339 -4.31 -10.00 -10.29
CA ASP A 339 -4.08 -11.34 -10.83
C ASP A 339 -2.81 -11.29 -11.69
N PHE A 340 -1.83 -12.13 -11.37
CA PHE A 340 -0.57 -12.19 -12.09
C PHE A 340 -0.40 -13.51 -12.84
N SER A 341 0.25 -13.45 -13.99
CA SER A 341 0.71 -14.62 -14.75
C SER A 341 2.23 -14.71 -14.77
N ALA A 342 2.77 -15.92 -14.74
CA ALA A 342 4.20 -16.14 -14.82
C ALA A 342 4.78 -15.56 -16.13
N GLY A 343 5.87 -14.82 -15.99
CA GLY A 343 6.52 -14.11 -17.09
C GLY A 343 6.00 -12.70 -17.33
N GLU A 344 4.99 -12.25 -16.58
CA GLU A 344 4.66 -10.82 -16.49
C GLU A 344 5.74 -10.04 -15.75
N GLU A 345 5.72 -8.73 -15.92
CA GLU A 345 6.67 -7.80 -15.32
C GLU A 345 5.92 -6.68 -14.58
N ILE A 346 6.27 -6.49 -13.32
CA ILE A 346 5.80 -5.40 -12.47
C ILE A 346 6.83 -4.29 -12.53
N ILE A 347 6.42 -3.07 -12.88
CA ILE A 347 7.36 -1.95 -12.97
C ILE A 347 7.43 -1.29 -11.60
N VAL A 348 8.62 -1.27 -11.01
CA VAL A 348 8.90 -0.59 -9.74
C VAL A 348 9.72 0.65 -10.02
N ARG A 349 9.21 1.79 -9.58
CA ARG A 349 9.85 3.10 -9.70
C ARG A 349 10.26 3.60 -8.33
N ILE A 350 11.51 4.04 -8.23
CA ILE A 350 12.08 4.60 -7.00
C ILE A 350 12.59 6.01 -7.30
N ALA A 351 12.12 6.97 -6.52
CA ALA A 351 12.52 8.37 -6.60
C ALA A 351 12.84 8.91 -5.19
N GLY A 352 13.40 10.11 -5.10
CA GLY A 352 13.83 10.69 -3.81
C GLY A 352 15.30 10.36 -3.48
N GLY A 353 15.67 10.36 -2.20
CA GLY A 353 17.01 9.94 -1.73
C GLY A 353 18.22 10.70 -2.31
N GLY A 354 18.01 11.84 -2.98
CA GLY A 354 19.08 12.57 -3.67
C GLY A 354 19.38 12.10 -5.10
N TYR A 355 18.56 11.20 -5.67
CA TYR A 355 18.72 10.80 -7.07
C TYR A 355 18.32 11.93 -8.02
N PRO A 356 19.13 12.22 -9.06
CA PRO A 356 18.79 13.22 -10.06
C PRO A 356 17.68 12.75 -11.01
N GLN A 357 17.41 11.45 -11.04
CA GLN A 357 16.44 10.81 -11.92
C GLN A 357 15.84 9.58 -11.23
N GLU A 358 14.63 9.22 -11.63
CA GLU A 358 13.93 8.02 -11.17
C GLU A 358 14.69 6.75 -11.59
N GLN A 359 14.72 5.79 -10.67
CA GLN A 359 15.30 4.46 -10.87
C GLN A 359 14.16 3.50 -11.21
N VAL A 360 14.28 2.75 -12.30
CA VAL A 360 13.20 1.87 -12.79
C VAL A 360 13.70 0.43 -12.83
N PHE A 361 12.90 -0.46 -12.22
CA PHE A 361 13.13 -1.88 -12.14
C PHE A 361 11.92 -2.65 -12.70
N GLU A 362 12.19 -3.71 -13.44
CA GLU A 362 11.21 -4.66 -14.00
C GLU A 362 11.27 -5.93 -13.15
N LEU A 363 10.33 -6.05 -12.21
CA LEU A 363 10.22 -7.21 -11.32
C LEU A 363 9.54 -8.36 -12.06
N PRO A 364 10.23 -9.50 -12.25
CA PRO A 364 9.62 -10.65 -12.90
C PRO A 364 8.60 -11.31 -11.98
N VAL A 365 7.50 -11.77 -12.56
CA VAL A 365 6.55 -12.68 -11.93
C VAL A 365 6.96 -14.13 -12.25
N HIS A 366 7.25 -14.89 -11.21
CA HIS A 366 7.56 -16.31 -11.29
C HIS A 366 6.29 -17.18 -11.20
N PRO A 367 6.30 -18.42 -11.73
CA PRO A 367 5.21 -19.37 -11.51
C PRO A 367 4.90 -19.55 -10.03
N ALA A 368 3.65 -19.87 -9.70
CA ALA A 368 3.26 -20.15 -8.32
C ALA A 368 4.17 -21.20 -7.65
N GLU A 369 4.60 -20.93 -6.42
CA GLU A 369 5.41 -21.82 -5.60
C GLU A 369 4.78 -21.99 -4.21
N GLU A 370 4.70 -23.23 -3.73
CA GLU A 370 4.07 -23.57 -2.45
C GLU A 370 4.80 -22.89 -1.29
N GLY A 371 4.06 -22.13 -0.47
CA GLY A 371 4.63 -21.42 0.68
C GLY A 371 5.21 -20.03 0.35
N ILE A 372 5.02 -19.51 -0.87
CA ILE A 372 5.46 -18.17 -1.29
C ILE A 372 4.27 -17.20 -1.46
N GLU A 373 3.23 -17.40 -0.65
CA GLU A 373 2.09 -16.48 -0.58
C GLU A 373 2.46 -15.17 0.12
N HIS A 374 3.46 -15.19 1.00
CA HIS A 374 3.91 -14.05 1.78
C HIS A 374 5.41 -13.84 1.62
N ILE A 375 5.80 -12.78 0.92
CA ILE A 375 7.20 -12.44 0.69
C ILE A 375 7.63 -11.39 1.71
N ARG A 376 8.67 -11.69 2.49
CA ARG A 376 9.20 -10.81 3.53
C ARG A 376 10.71 -10.57 3.41
N VAL A 377 11.16 -9.38 3.80
CA VAL A 377 12.57 -8.97 3.80
C VAL A 377 13.03 -8.58 5.20
N ARG A 378 13.12 -9.53 6.14
CA ARG A 378 13.52 -9.26 7.53
C ARG A 378 15.00 -9.48 7.80
#